data_AF-A0A8H4B3E9-F1
#
_entry.id   AF-A0A8H4B3E9-F1
#
_cell.length_a   1.000
_cell.length_b   1.000
_cell.length_c   1.000
_cell.angle_alpha   90.00
_cell.angle_beta   90.00
_cell.angle_gamma   90.00
#
_symmetry.space_group_name_H-M   'P 1'
#
loop_
_entity.id
_entity.type
_entity.pdbx_description
1 polymer ?
#
loop_
_entity_poly.entity_id
_entity_poly.type
_entity_poly.pdbx_seq_one_letter_code
_entity_poly.pdbx_strand_id
1 'polypeptide(L)'
;MSYNTFEIFDKEFIDNSKHMFNIQGEVNDIKGESEEIQKASNISLESYELYLPFTNGDVFILNLFLYFIKLFNVHYEPTYIVNTLRQCFKDNNTNPFDVFNQLIHHQNQSYFTSIIGYFYQFGIGTEISYRLANKFYKRSTIQEIKTKKPDLQLINELIKSNQNIGKISIAYLYFYGIGVKEDLQRNGFGTPIDEEKALGWFSKAVYGDINNLTWVQYS
;
A
#
# COMPACT_ATOMS: atom_id res chain seq x y z
N MET A 1 -1.85 13.39 -33.46
CA MET A 1 -1.73 12.07 -32.80
C MET A 1 -1.46 12.36 -31.33
N SER A 2 -2.52 12.39 -30.52
CA SER A 2 -2.38 12.57 -29.06
C SER A 2 -2.10 11.21 -28.46
N TYR A 3 -0.89 10.99 -27.97
CA TYR A 3 -0.64 9.89 -27.05
C TYR A 3 -1.50 10.14 -25.80
N ASN A 4 -2.27 9.12 -25.41
CA ASN A 4 -3.09 9.18 -24.21
C ASN A 4 -2.15 9.38 -23.02
N THR A 5 -2.33 10.45 -22.25
CA THR A 5 -1.53 10.75 -21.04
C THR A 5 -1.47 9.55 -20.10
N PHE A 6 -2.49 8.68 -20.13
CA PHE A 6 -2.55 7.38 -19.46
C PHE A 6 -1.42 6.41 -19.82
N GLU A 7 -1.07 6.24 -21.11
CA GLU A 7 0.00 5.32 -21.54
C GLU A 7 1.39 5.80 -21.12
N ILE A 8 1.54 7.12 -20.94
CA ILE A 8 2.79 7.74 -20.49
C ILE A 8 2.94 7.55 -18.98
N PHE A 9 1.87 7.78 -18.19
CA PHE A 9 1.89 7.56 -16.75
C PHE A 9 2.09 6.09 -16.38
N ASP A 10 1.44 5.15 -17.06
CA ASP A 10 1.62 3.72 -16.81
C ASP A 10 3.06 3.26 -17.13
N LYS A 11 3.64 3.73 -18.24
CA LYS A 11 5.04 3.41 -18.59
C LYS A 11 6.04 4.03 -17.63
N GLU A 12 5.89 5.30 -17.31
CA GLU A 12 6.82 6.04 -16.46
C GLU A 12 6.76 5.54 -15.00
N PHE A 13 5.60 5.12 -14.53
CA PHE A 13 5.43 4.45 -13.23
C PHE A 13 6.07 3.04 -13.20
N ILE A 14 5.83 2.23 -14.24
CA ILE A 14 6.45 0.90 -14.38
C ILE A 14 7.98 1.02 -14.46
N ASP A 15 8.52 1.95 -15.24
CA ASP A 15 9.97 2.10 -15.38
C ASP A 15 10.64 2.65 -14.11
N ASN A 16 9.97 3.53 -13.37
CA ASN A 16 10.45 3.99 -12.06
C ASN A 16 10.39 2.88 -10.99
N SER A 17 9.41 1.97 -11.04
CA SER A 17 9.32 0.81 -10.14
C SER A 17 10.42 -0.25 -10.38
N LYS A 18 10.82 -0.47 -11.65
CA LYS A 18 11.93 -1.36 -12.04
C LYS A 18 13.29 -0.88 -11.52
N HIS A 19 13.47 0.42 -11.39
CA HIS A 19 14.69 0.99 -10.79
C HIS A 19 14.72 0.88 -9.26
N MET A 20 13.56 0.74 -8.62
CA MET A 20 13.45 0.70 -7.15
C MET A 20 13.74 -0.69 -6.56
N PHE A 21 13.64 -1.75 -7.37
CA PHE A 21 14.08 -3.10 -7.04
C PHE A 21 14.77 -3.70 -8.26
N ASN A 22 16.05 -4.05 -8.14
CA ASN A 22 16.86 -4.64 -9.21
C ASN A 22 16.33 -6.05 -9.58
N ILE A 23 15.21 -6.13 -10.29
CA ILE A 23 14.57 -7.36 -10.73
C ILE A 23 14.75 -7.45 -12.25
N GLN A 24 15.87 -8.06 -12.65
CA GLN A 24 16.04 -8.61 -13.99
C GLN A 24 15.58 -10.06 -13.96
N GLY A 25 14.37 -10.31 -14.42
CA GLY A 25 13.82 -11.64 -14.63
C GLY A 25 12.57 -11.57 -15.51
N GLU A 26 12.63 -12.21 -16.67
CA GLU A 26 11.48 -12.35 -17.57
C GLU A 26 10.39 -13.19 -16.90
N VAL A 27 9.16 -12.71 -17.01
CA VAL A 27 7.94 -13.32 -16.46
C VAL A 27 7.64 -14.61 -17.20
N ASN A 28 7.77 -15.76 -16.52
CA ASN A 28 7.06 -17.00 -16.83
C ASN A 28 6.97 -17.89 -15.57
N ASP A 29 5.78 -18.47 -15.36
CA ASP A 29 5.36 -19.47 -14.36
C ASP A 29 4.95 -19.02 -12.94
N ILE A 30 3.63 -19.00 -12.72
CA ILE A 30 2.87 -18.83 -11.46
C ILE A 30 3.34 -19.79 -10.34
N LYS A 31 3.94 -20.93 -10.71
CA LYS A 31 4.45 -21.93 -9.74
C LYS A 31 5.81 -21.52 -9.15
N GLY A 32 6.69 -20.91 -9.95
CA GLY A 32 7.99 -20.42 -9.51
C GLY A 32 7.90 -19.18 -8.62
N GLU A 33 6.92 -18.32 -8.87
CA GLU A 33 6.67 -17.13 -8.04
C GLU A 33 6.34 -17.51 -6.59
N SER A 34 5.57 -18.58 -6.36
CA SER A 34 5.23 -19.04 -5.00
C SER A 34 6.44 -19.50 -4.18
N GLU A 35 7.44 -20.10 -4.84
CA GLU A 35 8.70 -20.55 -4.21
C GLU A 35 9.68 -19.38 -4.00
N GLU A 36 9.74 -18.42 -4.93
CA GLU A 36 10.50 -17.17 -4.73
C GLU A 36 9.87 -16.28 -3.65
N ILE A 37 8.55 -16.31 -3.51
CA ILE A 37 7.79 -15.65 -2.44
C ILE A 37 8.11 -16.31 -1.08
N GLN A 38 8.19 -17.64 -1.01
CA GLN A 38 8.63 -18.36 0.20
C GLN A 38 10.11 -18.10 0.54
N LYS A 39 10.99 -17.96 -0.47
CA LYS A 39 12.39 -17.56 -0.26
C LYS A 39 12.52 -16.11 0.22
N ALA A 40 11.70 -15.19 -0.27
CA ALA A 40 11.69 -13.80 0.18
C ALA A 40 11.10 -13.64 1.59
N SER A 41 10.15 -14.50 2.00
CA SER A 41 9.67 -14.58 3.39
C SER A 41 10.65 -15.26 4.34
N ASN A 42 11.63 -16.01 3.81
CA ASN A 42 12.72 -16.66 4.56
C ASN A 42 13.94 -15.74 4.76
N ILE A 43 13.80 -14.42 4.60
CA ILE A 43 14.79 -13.48 5.13
C ILE A 43 14.79 -13.68 6.65
N SER A 44 15.76 -14.45 7.15
CA SER A 44 15.91 -14.71 8.58
C SER A 44 16.10 -13.39 9.31
N LEU A 45 15.10 -13.06 10.15
CA LEU A 45 15.12 -11.93 11.06
C LEU A 45 16.23 -12.04 12.12
N GLU A 46 16.92 -13.19 12.25
CA GLU A 46 18.09 -13.34 13.12
C GLU A 46 19.19 -12.31 12.80
N SER A 47 19.22 -11.77 11.57
CA SER A 47 20.16 -10.70 11.18
C SER A 47 19.71 -9.28 11.55
N TYR A 48 18.45 -9.08 11.93
CA TYR A 48 17.85 -7.78 12.25
C TYR A 48 17.29 -7.65 13.69
N GLU A 49 17.40 -8.71 14.50
CA GLU A 49 16.83 -8.83 15.86
C GLU A 49 17.16 -7.67 16.82
N LEU A 50 18.13 -6.79 16.50
CA LEU A 50 18.62 -5.82 17.48
C LEU A 50 18.07 -4.39 17.34
N TYR A 51 17.28 -4.03 16.31
CA TYR A 51 17.05 -2.61 16.03
C TYR A 51 15.70 -2.15 15.45
N LEU A 52 14.73 -3.04 15.22
CA LEU A 52 13.40 -2.65 14.75
C LEU A 52 12.46 -2.32 15.93
N PRO A 53 11.39 -1.51 15.75
CA PRO A 53 10.35 -1.35 16.77
C PRO A 53 9.47 -2.61 16.92
N PHE A 54 9.80 -3.70 16.21
CA PHE A 54 9.05 -4.95 16.15
C PHE A 54 9.72 -6.02 17.03
N THR A 55 8.90 -6.87 17.61
CA THR A 55 9.28 -8.02 18.43
C THR A 55 9.13 -9.32 17.65
N ASN A 56 9.61 -10.44 18.21
CA ASN A 56 9.40 -11.76 17.61
C ASN A 56 7.90 -12.14 17.50
N GLY A 57 7.03 -11.50 18.27
CA GLY A 57 5.58 -11.65 18.12
C GLY A 57 4.99 -10.97 16.87
N ASP A 58 5.74 -10.05 16.25
CA ASP A 58 5.27 -9.22 15.14
C ASP A 58 5.69 -9.75 13.77
N VAL A 59 6.45 -10.86 13.74
CA VAL A 59 7.04 -11.44 12.52
C VAL A 59 6.00 -11.65 11.43
N PHE A 60 4.84 -12.20 11.79
CA PHE A 60 3.79 -12.48 10.82
C PHE A 60 3.21 -11.20 10.20
N ILE A 61 2.84 -10.21 11.03
CA ILE A 61 2.24 -8.96 10.53
C ILE A 61 3.24 -8.13 9.72
N LEU A 62 4.53 -8.19 10.07
CA LEU A 62 5.61 -7.54 9.33
C LEU A 62 5.81 -8.20 7.96
N ASN A 63 5.91 -9.52 7.91
CA ASN A 63 6.07 -10.28 6.67
C ASN A 63 4.86 -10.10 5.75
N LEU A 64 3.64 -10.11 6.32
CA LEU A 64 2.42 -9.82 5.58
C LEU A 64 2.45 -8.42 4.95
N PHE A 65 2.92 -7.42 5.69
CA PHE A 65 2.99 -6.06 5.17
C PHE A 65 4.06 -5.91 4.07
N LEU A 66 5.24 -6.50 4.25
CA LEU A 66 6.27 -6.55 3.21
C LEU A 66 5.75 -7.25 1.95
N TYR A 67 5.00 -8.34 2.12
CA TYR A 67 4.39 -9.06 1.01
C TYR A 67 3.34 -8.21 0.29
N PHE A 68 2.47 -7.52 1.04
CA PHE A 68 1.51 -6.57 0.47
C PHE A 68 2.20 -5.44 -0.32
N ILE A 69 3.29 -4.87 0.20
CA ILE A 69 4.07 -3.85 -0.53
C ILE A 69 4.59 -4.42 -1.85
N LYS A 70 5.16 -5.63 -1.84
CA LYS A 70 5.64 -6.30 -3.06
C LYS A 70 4.50 -6.47 -4.07
N LEU A 71 3.35 -6.99 -3.63
CA LEU A 71 2.18 -7.18 -4.49
C LEU A 71 1.70 -5.84 -5.08
N PHE A 72 1.59 -4.80 -4.27
CA PHE A 72 1.12 -3.49 -4.69
C PHE A 72 2.05 -2.84 -5.73
N ASN A 73 3.37 -3.03 -5.60
CA ASN A 73 4.36 -2.47 -6.52
C ASN A 73 4.42 -3.21 -7.85
N VAL A 74 4.16 -4.52 -7.88
CA VAL A 74 4.29 -5.35 -9.10
C VAL A 74 2.96 -5.53 -9.82
N HIS A 75 1.88 -5.69 -9.06
CA HIS A 75 0.55 -6.01 -9.58
C HIS A 75 -0.47 -5.07 -8.95
N TYR A 76 -0.68 -3.90 -9.56
CA TYR A 76 -1.62 -2.89 -9.05
C TYR A 76 -3.10 -3.32 -9.14
N GLU A 77 -3.39 -4.50 -9.71
CA GLU A 77 -4.74 -5.04 -9.89
C GLU A 77 -5.34 -5.48 -8.54
N PRO A 78 -6.38 -4.80 -8.01
CA PRO A 78 -6.83 -5.06 -6.64
C PRO A 78 -7.37 -6.47 -6.42
N THR A 79 -8.01 -7.08 -7.43
CA THR A 79 -8.56 -8.44 -7.30
C THR A 79 -7.45 -9.45 -7.07
N TYR A 80 -6.35 -9.34 -7.82
CA TYR A 80 -5.15 -10.16 -7.64
C TYR A 80 -4.58 -10.01 -6.22
N ILE A 81 -4.31 -8.79 -5.76
CA ILE A 81 -3.74 -8.55 -4.42
C ILE A 81 -4.66 -9.16 -3.34
N VAL A 82 -5.97 -8.89 -3.39
CA VAL A 82 -6.94 -9.40 -2.43
C VAL A 82 -6.97 -10.93 -2.40
N ASN A 83 -7.01 -11.58 -3.56
CA ASN A 83 -7.04 -13.04 -3.64
C ASN A 83 -5.75 -13.66 -3.11
N THR A 84 -4.61 -13.06 -3.42
CA THR A 84 -3.30 -13.51 -2.97
C THR A 84 -3.14 -13.36 -1.45
N LEU A 85 -3.59 -12.24 -0.87
CA LEU A 85 -3.63 -12.07 0.59
C LEU A 85 -4.56 -13.09 1.27
N ARG A 86 -5.74 -13.35 0.69
CA ARG A 86 -6.66 -14.38 1.19
C ARG A 86 -6.04 -15.77 1.14
N GLN A 87 -5.27 -16.08 0.10
CA GLN A 87 -4.55 -17.35 -0.01
C GLN A 87 -3.45 -17.45 1.04
N CYS A 88 -2.67 -16.37 1.25
CA CYS A 88 -1.66 -16.29 2.32
C CYS A 88 -2.24 -16.64 3.70
N PHE A 89 -3.44 -16.13 4.04
CA PHE A 89 -4.09 -16.49 5.31
C PHE A 89 -4.48 -17.96 5.40
N LYS A 90 -4.97 -18.55 4.30
CA LYS A 90 -5.29 -19.99 4.25
C LYS A 90 -4.04 -20.85 4.42
N ASP A 91 -2.97 -20.52 3.72
CA ASP A 91 -1.72 -21.29 3.72
C ASP A 91 -1.04 -21.27 5.10
N ASN A 92 -1.20 -20.17 5.83
CA ASN A 92 -0.67 -20.02 7.19
C ASN A 92 -1.65 -20.47 8.29
N ASN A 93 -2.83 -20.97 7.92
CA ASN A 93 -3.91 -21.33 8.86
C ASN A 93 -4.25 -20.20 9.85
N THR A 94 -4.21 -18.95 9.36
CA THR A 94 -4.41 -17.76 10.18
C THR A 94 -5.76 -17.13 9.85
N ASN A 95 -6.52 -16.76 10.88
CA ASN A 95 -7.77 -16.04 10.70
C ASN A 95 -7.50 -14.57 10.32
N PRO A 96 -8.00 -14.08 9.17
CA PRO A 96 -7.82 -12.68 8.76
C PRO A 96 -8.35 -11.67 9.79
N PHE A 97 -9.40 -12.00 10.54
CA PHE A 97 -9.95 -11.14 11.60
C PHE A 97 -8.96 -10.94 12.75
N ASP A 98 -8.27 -12.01 13.17
CA ASP A 98 -7.30 -11.94 14.25
C ASP A 98 -6.08 -11.11 13.84
N VAL A 99 -5.63 -11.27 12.60
CA VAL A 99 -4.55 -10.47 12.02
C VAL A 99 -4.94 -9.00 11.92
N PHE A 100 -6.16 -8.73 11.45
CA PHE A 100 -6.68 -7.39 11.38
C PHE A 100 -6.73 -6.73 12.77
N ASN A 101 -7.23 -7.44 13.77
CA ASN A 101 -7.23 -6.99 15.17
C ASN A 101 -5.82 -6.70 15.69
N GLN A 102 -4.84 -7.56 15.37
CA GLN A 102 -3.44 -7.32 15.72
C GLN A 102 -2.95 -6.01 15.07
N LEU A 103 -3.16 -5.82 13.76
CA LEU A 103 -2.73 -4.61 13.05
C LEU A 103 -3.32 -3.33 13.65
N ILE A 104 -4.63 -3.32 13.96
CA ILE A 104 -5.29 -2.11 14.48
C ILE A 104 -4.98 -1.81 15.95
N HIS A 105 -4.57 -2.81 16.74
CA HIS A 105 -4.21 -2.61 18.14
C HIS A 105 -2.69 -2.60 18.39
N HIS A 106 -1.89 -2.78 17.34
CA HIS A 106 -0.43 -2.81 17.45
C HIS A 106 0.14 -1.48 17.95
N GLN A 107 1.09 -1.54 18.89
CA GLN A 107 1.76 -0.35 19.45
C GLN A 107 2.41 0.53 18.36
N ASN A 108 2.87 -0.08 17.28
CA ASN A 108 3.44 0.59 16.10
C ASN A 108 2.47 0.55 14.90
N GLN A 109 1.16 0.68 15.13
CA GLN A 109 0.13 0.70 14.07
C GLN A 109 0.48 1.63 12.91
N SER A 110 1.22 2.72 13.18
CA SER A 110 1.60 3.72 12.18
C SER A 110 2.26 3.12 10.93
N TYR A 111 3.09 2.09 11.10
CA TYR A 111 3.77 1.42 9.99
C TYR A 111 2.82 0.66 9.06
N PHE A 112 1.65 0.27 9.56
CA PHE A 112 0.69 -0.59 8.87
C PHE A 112 -0.56 0.16 8.41
N THR A 113 -0.58 1.48 8.51
CA THR A 113 -1.80 2.28 8.26
C THR A 113 -2.36 2.10 6.85
N SER A 114 -1.52 1.93 5.84
CA SER A 114 -1.98 1.67 4.46
C SER A 114 -2.63 0.31 4.29
N ILE A 115 -2.02 -0.78 4.79
CA ILE A 115 -2.63 -2.13 4.70
C ILE A 115 -3.92 -2.22 5.53
N ILE A 116 -4.00 -1.52 6.68
CA ILE A 116 -5.25 -1.41 7.44
C ILE A 116 -6.33 -0.73 6.62
N GLY A 117 -6.00 0.35 5.91
CA GLY A 117 -6.93 1.02 4.99
C GLY A 117 -7.39 0.08 3.87
N TYR A 118 -6.47 -0.72 3.32
CA TYR A 118 -6.74 -1.71 2.30
C TYR A 118 -7.70 -2.80 2.77
N PHE A 119 -7.54 -3.26 4.01
CA PHE A 119 -8.42 -4.27 4.61
C PHE A 119 -9.84 -3.74 4.78
N TYR A 120 -10.01 -2.49 5.19
CA TYR A 120 -11.33 -1.84 5.19
C TYR A 120 -11.91 -1.62 3.79
N GLN A 121 -11.09 -1.32 2.79
CA GLN A 121 -11.57 -1.12 1.41
C GLN A 121 -12.13 -2.41 0.80
N PHE A 122 -11.52 -3.55 1.07
CA PHE A 122 -11.84 -4.83 0.43
C PHE A 122 -12.44 -5.88 1.38
N GLY A 123 -12.72 -5.52 2.63
CA GLY A 123 -13.33 -6.41 3.62
C GLY A 123 -12.46 -7.60 4.00
N ILE A 124 -11.16 -7.38 4.20
CA ILE A 124 -10.22 -8.43 4.59
C ILE A 124 -10.15 -8.47 6.12
N GLY A 125 -10.76 -9.49 6.73
CA GLY A 125 -10.80 -9.61 8.19
C GLY A 125 -11.64 -8.54 8.90
N THR A 126 -12.43 -7.77 8.14
CA THR A 126 -13.31 -6.70 8.64
C THR A 126 -14.45 -6.47 7.65
N GLU A 127 -15.46 -5.70 8.04
CA GLU A 127 -16.50 -5.23 7.13
C GLU A 127 -15.96 -4.15 6.18
N ILE A 128 -16.50 -4.09 4.96
CA ILE A 128 -16.15 -3.04 4.00
C ILE A 128 -16.58 -1.69 4.57
N SER A 129 -15.64 -0.73 4.58
CA SER A 129 -15.89 0.63 5.04
C SER A 129 -14.93 1.60 4.35
N TYR A 130 -15.37 2.19 3.24
CA TYR A 130 -14.58 3.17 2.49
C TYR A 130 -14.25 4.43 3.31
N ARG A 131 -15.13 4.80 4.24
CA ARG A 131 -14.87 5.89 5.20
C ARG A 131 -13.66 5.59 6.09
N LEU A 132 -13.59 4.38 6.65
CA LEU A 132 -12.45 3.98 7.48
C LEU A 132 -11.20 3.76 6.62
N ALA A 133 -11.35 3.18 5.42
CA ALA A 133 -10.25 3.05 4.46
C ALA A 133 -9.59 4.41 4.17
N ASN A 134 -10.37 5.41 3.75
CA ASN A 134 -9.89 6.76 3.48
C ASN A 134 -9.25 7.42 4.71
N LYS A 135 -9.82 7.21 5.91
CA LYS A 135 -9.24 7.70 7.17
C LYS A 135 -7.84 7.11 7.41
N PHE A 136 -7.68 5.81 7.20
CA PHE A 136 -6.40 5.13 7.40
C PHE A 136 -5.37 5.48 6.32
N TYR A 137 -5.77 5.61 5.06
CA TYR A 137 -4.89 6.10 4.01
C TYR A 137 -4.40 7.52 4.29
N LYS A 138 -5.28 8.45 4.68
CA LYS A 138 -4.85 9.83 5.05
C LYS A 138 -3.88 9.82 6.24
N ARG A 139 -4.09 8.92 7.22
CA ARG A 139 -3.16 8.78 8.35
C ARG A 139 -1.79 8.28 7.88
N SER A 140 -1.73 7.40 6.88
CA SER A 140 -0.45 6.90 6.37
C SER A 140 0.35 7.99 5.65
N THR A 141 -0.29 9.01 5.06
CA THR A 141 0.42 10.11 4.38
C THR A 141 0.95 11.20 5.31
N ILE A 142 0.39 11.35 6.52
CA ILE A 142 0.73 12.44 7.46
C ILE A 142 1.78 12.00 8.48
N GLN A 143 1.91 10.70 8.74
CA GLN A 143 2.73 10.21 9.84
C GLN A 143 4.23 10.48 9.62
N GLU A 144 4.76 11.45 10.37
CA GLU A 144 6.17 11.51 10.74
C GLU A 144 6.45 10.40 11.76
N ILE A 145 6.92 9.26 11.27
CA ILE A 145 7.38 8.19 12.14
C ILE A 145 8.74 8.61 12.71
N LYS A 146 8.73 9.19 13.91
CA LYS A 146 9.93 9.59 14.65
C LYS A 146 10.64 8.35 15.18
N THR A 147 11.50 7.77 14.35
CA THR A 147 12.41 6.70 14.77
C THR A 147 13.59 7.32 15.53
N LYS A 148 13.97 6.73 16.67
CA LYS A 148 15.19 7.13 17.41
C LYS A 148 16.49 6.71 16.70
N LYS A 149 16.38 5.95 15.61
CA LYS A 149 17.49 5.38 14.83
C LYS A 149 17.15 5.47 13.33
N PRO A 150 17.19 6.68 12.75
CA PRO A 150 16.77 6.95 11.38
C PRO A 150 17.64 6.25 10.31
N ASP A 151 18.75 5.62 10.70
CA ASP A 151 19.74 5.02 9.78
C ASP A 151 19.38 3.60 9.31
N LEU A 152 18.24 3.04 9.76
CA LEU A 152 17.79 1.74 9.28
C LEU A 152 17.07 1.90 7.94
N GLN A 153 17.78 1.62 6.85
CA GLN A 153 17.27 1.66 5.48
C GLN A 153 15.90 1.00 5.33
N LEU A 154 15.73 -0.21 5.88
CA LEU A 154 14.47 -0.97 5.83
C LEU A 154 13.28 -0.22 6.47
N ILE A 155 13.50 0.47 7.60
CA ILE A 155 12.45 1.24 8.27
C ILE A 155 12.00 2.41 7.40
N ASN A 156 12.96 3.12 6.80
CA ASN A 156 12.65 4.24 5.92
C ASN A 156 11.90 3.77 4.66
N GLU A 157 12.27 2.62 4.10
CA GLU A 157 11.59 2.01 2.95
C GLU A 157 10.15 1.58 3.29
N LEU A 158 9.93 0.98 4.47
CA LEU A 158 8.60 0.65 4.97
C LEU A 158 7.72 1.90 5.13
N ILE A 159 8.26 2.95 5.75
CA ILE A 159 7.54 4.22 5.95
C ILE A 159 7.16 4.84 4.60
N LYS A 160 8.11 4.92 3.67
CA LYS A 160 7.88 5.48 2.32
C LYS A 160 6.85 4.66 1.55
N SER A 161 6.94 3.33 1.59
CA SER A 161 5.97 2.46 0.92
C SER A 161 4.58 2.64 1.51
N ASN A 162 4.46 2.67 2.84
CA ASN A 162 3.21 2.93 3.53
C ASN A 162 2.56 4.29 3.16
N GLN A 163 3.38 5.33 3.03
CA GLN A 163 2.94 6.66 2.59
C GLN A 163 2.48 6.63 1.13
N ASN A 164 3.27 6.04 0.23
CA ASN A 164 2.97 5.99 -1.20
C ASN A 164 1.70 5.19 -1.50
N ILE A 165 1.55 4.01 -0.89
CA ILE A 165 0.34 3.20 -0.99
C ILE A 165 -0.88 4.00 -0.52
N GLY A 166 -0.75 4.75 0.58
CA GLY A 166 -1.82 5.62 1.07
C GLY A 166 -2.23 6.69 0.05
N LYS A 167 -1.26 7.42 -0.50
CA LYS A 167 -1.51 8.47 -1.52
C LYS A 167 -2.21 7.89 -2.75
N ILE A 168 -1.66 6.79 -3.27
CA ILE A 168 -2.19 6.11 -4.45
C ILE A 168 -3.61 5.58 -4.19
N SER A 169 -3.85 4.99 -3.02
CA SER A 169 -5.17 4.49 -2.65
C SER A 169 -6.20 5.62 -2.50
N ILE A 170 -5.82 6.78 -1.95
CA ILE A 170 -6.69 7.97 -1.91
C ILE A 170 -7.02 8.44 -3.33
N ALA A 171 -6.01 8.51 -4.21
CA ALA A 171 -6.21 8.89 -5.60
C ALA A 171 -7.21 7.95 -6.30
N TYR A 172 -7.06 6.64 -6.09
CA TYR A 172 -7.97 5.62 -6.59
C TYR A 172 -9.42 5.83 -6.09
N LEU A 173 -9.62 6.13 -4.81
CA LEU A 173 -10.95 6.41 -4.25
C LEU A 173 -11.61 7.64 -4.91
N TYR A 174 -10.87 8.73 -5.11
CA TYR A 174 -11.39 9.94 -5.77
C TYR A 174 -11.67 9.72 -7.25
N PHE A 175 -10.78 9.01 -7.95
CA PHE A 175 -10.90 8.78 -9.39
C PHE A 175 -12.16 7.97 -9.72
N TYR A 176 -12.41 6.90 -8.98
CA TYR A 176 -13.58 6.04 -9.21
C TYR A 176 -14.83 6.48 -8.43
N GLY A 177 -14.76 7.54 -7.62
CA GLY A 177 -15.85 7.96 -6.74
C GLY A 177 -16.29 6.86 -5.77
N ILE A 178 -15.34 6.06 -5.28
CA ILE A 178 -15.63 4.93 -4.39
C ILE A 178 -15.99 5.46 -3.00
N GLY A 179 -17.06 4.92 -2.43
CA GLY A 179 -17.73 5.44 -1.23
C GLY A 179 -18.93 6.34 -1.52
N VAL A 180 -19.15 6.80 -2.76
CA VAL A 180 -20.34 7.61 -3.12
C VAL A 180 -21.64 6.82 -2.99
N LYS A 181 -21.66 5.59 -3.50
CA LYS A 181 -22.91 4.80 -3.60
C LYS A 181 -23.28 4.09 -2.29
N GLU A 182 -22.31 3.67 -1.50
CA GLU A 182 -22.57 2.95 -0.24
C GLU A 182 -22.97 3.90 0.90
N ASP A 183 -22.48 5.15 0.93
CA ASP A 183 -22.83 6.15 1.95
C ASP A 183 -24.05 7.03 1.60
N LEU A 184 -24.56 6.99 0.34
CA LEU A 184 -25.83 7.65 -0.02
C LEU A 184 -27.03 7.06 0.71
N GLN A 185 -26.94 5.80 1.20
CA GLN A 185 -28.01 5.20 2.00
C GLN A 185 -27.80 5.34 3.53
N ARG A 186 -26.64 5.79 4.02
CA ARG A 186 -26.31 5.75 5.47
C ARG A 186 -25.51 6.94 6.02
N ASN A 187 -25.76 8.17 5.57
CA ASN A 187 -25.36 9.47 6.19
C ASN A 187 -24.46 10.39 5.35
N GLY A 188 -24.44 10.31 4.02
CA GLY A 188 -24.08 11.48 3.18
C GLY A 188 -22.59 11.86 3.12
N PHE A 189 -21.66 10.92 3.33
CA PHE A 189 -20.21 11.15 3.22
C PHE A 189 -19.53 10.22 2.22
N GLY A 190 -20.04 10.19 0.99
CA GLY A 190 -19.29 9.63 -0.13
C GLY A 190 -18.17 10.55 -0.62
N THR A 191 -17.16 10.00 -1.29
CA THR A 191 -16.10 10.80 -1.93
C THR A 191 -16.51 11.09 -3.37
N PRO A 192 -17.01 12.30 -3.73
CA PRO A 192 -17.42 12.59 -5.11
C PRO A 192 -16.27 12.29 -6.08
N ILE A 193 -16.61 11.90 -7.31
CA ILE A 193 -15.63 11.82 -8.38
C ILE A 193 -14.96 13.20 -8.46
N ASP A 194 -13.64 13.21 -8.31
CA ASP A 194 -12.84 14.42 -8.27
C ASP A 194 -11.49 14.12 -8.90
N GLU A 195 -11.45 14.22 -10.23
CA GLU A 195 -10.27 13.93 -11.04
C GLU A 195 -9.10 14.85 -10.69
N GLU A 196 -9.37 16.13 -10.36
CA GLU A 196 -8.34 17.08 -9.93
C GLU A 196 -7.68 16.64 -8.63
N LYS A 197 -8.48 16.25 -7.62
CA LYS A 197 -7.94 15.68 -6.38
C LYS A 197 -7.22 14.36 -6.62
N ALA A 198 -7.75 13.49 -7.48
CA ALA A 198 -7.10 12.23 -7.81
C ALA A 198 -5.72 12.47 -8.43
N LEU A 199 -5.63 13.34 -9.43
CA LEU A 199 -4.38 13.75 -10.06
C LEU A 199 -3.42 14.36 -9.03
N GLY A 200 -3.90 15.24 -8.15
CA GLY A 200 -3.09 15.81 -7.08
C GLY A 200 -2.47 14.75 -6.15
N TRP A 201 -3.22 13.69 -5.81
CA TRP A 201 -2.69 12.59 -5.01
C TRP A 201 -1.73 11.67 -5.78
N PHE A 202 -2.00 11.40 -7.07
CA PHE A 202 -1.07 10.66 -7.92
C PHE A 202 0.26 11.40 -8.06
N SER A 203 0.23 12.70 -8.38
CA SER A 203 1.44 13.50 -8.49
C SER A 203 2.21 13.56 -7.17
N LYS A 204 1.53 13.58 -6.01
CA LYS A 204 2.20 13.48 -4.69
C LYS A 204 2.86 12.14 -4.42
N ALA A 205 2.35 11.05 -5.00
CA ALA A 205 2.92 9.72 -4.87
C ALA A 205 4.19 9.56 -5.72
N VAL A 206 4.18 10.12 -6.94
CA VAL A 206 5.30 10.05 -7.88
C VAL A 206 6.41 11.05 -7.52
N TYR A 207 6.06 12.30 -7.27
CA TYR A 207 7.03 13.40 -7.13
C TYR A 207 7.26 13.89 -5.69
N GLY A 208 6.52 13.37 -4.70
CA GLY A 208 6.52 13.89 -3.33
C GLY A 208 5.62 15.12 -3.15
N ASP A 209 5.68 15.80 -2.00
CA ASP A 209 4.87 17.01 -1.79
C ASP A 209 5.33 18.14 -2.73
N ILE A 210 4.51 18.42 -3.74
CA ILE A 210 4.78 19.29 -4.89
C ILE A 210 4.68 20.79 -4.54
N ASN A 211 4.64 21.15 -3.25
CA ASN A 211 4.56 22.55 -2.82
C ASN A 211 5.80 23.39 -3.21
N ASN A 212 6.82 22.79 -3.84
CA ASN A 212 8.04 23.46 -4.28
C ASN A 212 8.24 23.52 -5.81
N LEU A 213 7.26 23.13 -6.64
CA LEU A 213 7.33 23.40 -8.08
C LEU A 213 6.13 24.26 -8.47
N THR A 214 6.41 25.56 -8.62
CA THR A 214 5.51 26.54 -9.23
C THR A 214 4.98 25.98 -10.54
N TRP A 215 3.65 25.94 -10.66
CA TRP A 215 2.91 25.59 -11.86
C TRP A 215 3.55 26.20 -13.11
N VAL A 216 4.29 25.41 -13.89
CA VAL A 216 4.58 25.78 -15.27
C VAL A 216 3.26 25.54 -16.02
N GLN A 217 2.60 26.66 -16.27
CA GLN A 217 1.41 26.78 -17.09
C GLN A 217 1.67 26.11 -18.45
N TYR A 218 0.90 25.06 -18.76
CA TYR A 218 0.64 24.68 -20.14
C TYR A 218 -0.78 25.13 -20.47
N SER A 219 -0.86 26.38 -20.93
CA SER A 219 -1.92 26.90 -21.79
C SER A 219 -1.66 26.52 -23.24
#